data_AF-A0A0X3TSU7-F1
#
_entry.id   AF-A0A0X3TSU7-F1
#
_cell.length_a   1.000
_cell.length_b   1.000
_cell.length_c   1.000
_cell.angle_alpha   90.00
_cell.angle_beta   90.00
_cell.angle_gamma   90.00
#
_symmetry.space_group_name_H-M   'P 1'
#
loop_
_entity.id
_entity.type
_entity.pdbx_description
1 polymer ?
#
loop_
_entity_poly.entity_id
_entity_poly.type
_entity_poly.pdbx_seq_one_letter_code
_entity_poly.pdbx_strand_id
1 'polypeptide(L)'
;MRDATITERQQHWLDHIRAADAFDGSIADYARSEGLKPKELYSWKGILARRGLLGAEAAAESKTGFVRVIAPSRPLAMSLVLPNGVRLEWHGELGPEQLEALVLTASRLQ
;
A
#
# COMPACT_ATOMS: atom_id res chain seq x y z
N MET A 1 -31.09 2.43 16.77
CA MET A 1 -29.90 3.31 16.64
C MET A 1 -29.18 3.24 17.97
N ARG A 2 -27.93 2.75 18.01
CA ARG A 2 -27.14 2.71 19.24
C ARG A 2 -26.10 3.81 19.12
N ASP A 3 -26.41 4.98 19.68
CA ASP A 3 -25.42 6.01 19.94
C ASP A 3 -24.36 5.40 20.86
N ALA A 4 -23.25 4.96 20.26
CA ALA A 4 -22.12 4.46 21.01
C ALA A 4 -21.53 5.66 21.77
N THR A 5 -21.96 5.81 23.01
CA THR A 5 -21.50 6.88 23.91
C THR A 5 -19.99 6.79 24.02
N ILE A 6 -19.32 7.78 23.43
CA ILE A 6 -17.87 7.95 23.54
C ILE A 6 -17.53 8.07 25.03
N THR A 7 -16.52 7.33 25.49
CA THR A 7 -16.10 7.43 26.90
C THR A 7 -15.32 8.73 27.12
N GLU A 8 -15.32 9.28 28.33
CA GLU A 8 -14.59 10.53 28.66
C GLU A 8 -13.12 10.46 28.23
N ARG A 9 -12.47 9.31 28.44
CA ARG A 9 -11.09 9.07 27.99
C ARG A 9 -10.96 9.14 26.46
N GLN A 10 -11.92 8.60 25.72
CA GLN A 10 -11.92 8.67 24.26
C GLN A 10 -12.15 10.09 23.76
N GLN A 11 -13.05 10.84 24.40
CA GLN A 11 -13.30 12.24 24.08
C GLN A 11 -12.07 13.11 24.35
N HIS A 12 -11.39 12.88 25.47
CA HIS A 12 -10.13 13.53 25.82
C HIS A 12 -9.05 13.30 24.75
N TRP A 13 -8.84 12.05 24.31
CA TRP A 13 -7.87 11.75 23.26
C TRP A 13 -8.31 12.26 21.88
N LEU A 14 -9.61 12.28 21.59
CA LEU A 14 -10.13 12.82 20.35
C LEU A 14 -9.88 14.33 20.25
N ASP A 15 -10.06 15.05 21.36
CA ASP A 15 -9.76 16.48 21.48
C ASP A 15 -8.27 16.76 21.23
N HIS A 16 -7.38 16.03 21.92
CA HIS A 16 -5.94 16.14 21.71
C HIS A 16 -5.50 15.80 20.28
N ILE A 17 -6.11 14.81 19.61
CA ILE A 17 -5.77 14.49 18.22
C ILE A 17 -6.21 15.60 17.27
N ARG A 18 -7.38 16.21 17.50
CA ARG A 18 -7.83 17.36 16.70
C ARG A 18 -6.97 18.59 16.93
N ALA A 19 -6.58 18.85 18.18
CA ALA A 19 -5.66 19.93 18.52
C ALA A 19 -4.26 19.69 17.93
N ALA A 20 -3.78 18.44 17.91
CA ALA A 20 -2.52 18.07 17.26
C ALA A 20 -2.56 18.23 15.73
N ASP A 21 -3.73 18.03 15.10
CA ASP A 21 -3.94 18.21 13.66
C ASP A 21 -3.98 19.69 13.27
N ALA A 22 -4.52 20.54 14.15
CA ALA A 22 -4.50 21.99 14.01
C ALA A 22 -3.17 22.64 14.46
N PHE A 23 -2.25 21.86 15.02
CA PHE A 23 -0.96 22.35 15.47
C PHE A 23 0.03 22.42 14.30
N ASP A 24 0.59 23.60 14.08
CA ASP A 24 1.65 23.83 13.08
C ASP A 24 2.98 23.19 13.54
N GLY A 25 3.08 21.87 13.44
CA GLY A 25 4.28 21.12 13.83
C GLY A 25 4.07 19.61 13.77
N SER A 26 5.05 18.84 14.27
CA SER A 26 4.87 17.40 14.37
C SER A 26 3.92 17.07 15.53
N ILE A 27 3.15 16.00 15.37
CA ILE A 27 2.37 15.37 16.45
C ILE A 27 3.24 15.11 17.70
N ALA A 28 4.53 14.81 17.51
CA ALA A 28 5.47 14.63 18.62
C ALA A 28 5.80 15.94 19.36
N ASP A 29 5.82 17.08 18.66
CA ASP A 29 6.08 18.39 19.25
C ASP A 29 4.86 18.86 20.06
N TYR A 30 3.66 18.68 19.52
CA TYR A 30 2.40 18.89 20.25
C TYR A 30 2.32 18.05 21.53
N ALA A 31 2.66 16.76 21.43
CA ALA A 31 2.66 15.90 22.60
C ALA A 31 3.65 16.41 23.67
N ARG A 32 4.82 16.90 23.27
CA ARG A 32 5.79 17.48 24.22
C ARG A 32 5.29 18.80 24.83
N SER A 33 4.60 19.67 24.08
CA SER A 33 4.07 20.93 24.61
C SER A 33 2.96 20.71 25.64
N GLU A 34 2.12 19.69 25.42
CA GLU A 34 1.01 19.33 26.32
C GLU A 34 1.44 18.35 27.44
N GLY A 35 2.72 17.96 27.50
CA GLY A 35 3.21 16.98 28.49
C GLY A 35 2.71 15.54 28.27
N LEU A 36 2.19 15.25 27.09
CA LEU A 36 1.73 13.92 26.67
C LEU A 36 2.88 13.09 26.10
N LYS A 37 2.76 11.77 26.20
CA LYS A 37 3.72 10.87 25.54
C LYS A 37 3.34 10.72 24.06
N PRO A 38 4.25 11.00 23.10
CA PRO A 38 3.96 10.83 21.67
C PRO A 38 3.45 9.43 21.33
N LYS A 39 4.02 8.40 21.96
CA LYS A 39 3.63 6.99 21.78
C LYS A 39 2.17 6.71 22.16
N GLU A 40 1.67 7.35 23.21
CA GLU A 40 0.28 7.18 23.63
C GLU A 40 -0.67 7.83 22.62
N LEU A 41 -0.30 9.00 22.12
CA LEU A 41 -1.10 9.72 21.13
C LEU A 41 -1.22 8.95 19.80
N TYR A 42 -0.12 8.35 19.31
CA TYR A 42 -0.17 7.44 18.15
C TYR A 42 -1.01 6.17 18.42
N SER A 43 -0.90 5.59 19.62
CA SER A 43 -1.67 4.40 20.00
C SER A 43 -3.18 4.71 20.03
N TRP A 44 -3.56 5.84 20.61
CA TRP A 44 -4.95 6.31 20.66
C TRP A 44 -5.47 6.73 19.29
N LYS A 45 -4.65 7.32 18.41
CA LYS A 45 -5.00 7.57 17.01
C LYS A 45 -5.43 6.26 16.32
N GLY A 46 -4.67 5.18 16.50
CA GLY A 46 -5.03 3.85 15.97
C GLY A 46 -6.32 3.26 16.58
N ILE A 47 -6.50 3.37 17.90
CA ILE A 47 -7.69 2.85 18.60
C ILE A 47 -8.96 3.60 18.16
N LEU A 48 -8.88 4.93 18.03
CA LEU A 48 -10.00 5.77 17.64
C LEU A 48 -10.33 5.62 16.14
N ALA A 49 -9.31 5.44 15.28
CA ALA A 49 -9.51 5.13 13.87
C ALA A 49 -10.21 3.77 13.66
N ARG A 50 -9.80 2.72 14.38
CA ARG A 50 -10.47 1.40 14.34
C ARG A 50 -11.92 1.44 14.82
N ARG A 51 -12.25 2.38 15.70
CA ARG A 51 -13.63 2.61 16.17
C ARG A 51 -14.44 3.52 15.26
N GLY A 52 -13.85 4.08 14.20
CA GLY A 52 -14.52 5.01 13.28
C GLY A 52 -14.77 6.40 13.86
N LEU A 53 -14.09 6.77 14.96
CA LEU A 53 -14.27 8.06 15.63
C LEU A 53 -13.38 9.17 15.04
N LEU A 54 -12.33 8.77 14.33
CA LEU A 54 -11.56 9.66 13.46
C LEU A 54 -12.07 9.42 12.05
N GLY A 55 -12.60 10.45 11.40
CA GLY A 55 -13.16 10.36 10.05
C GLY A 55 -12.22 9.65 9.06
N ALA A 56 -12.78 9.20 7.94
CA ALA A 56 -12.13 8.32 6.96
C ALA A 56 -10.72 8.76 6.49
N GLU A 57 -10.37 10.05 6.64
CA GLU A 57 -9.05 10.60 6.32
C GLU A 57 -7.94 10.11 7.26
N ALA A 58 -8.18 9.98 8.57
CA ALA A 58 -7.16 9.48 9.51
C ALA A 58 -6.88 7.97 9.34
N ALA A 59 -7.86 7.23 8.80
CA ALA A 59 -7.70 5.82 8.43
C ALA A 59 -6.87 5.64 7.15
N ALA A 60 -6.72 6.69 6.33
CA ALA A 60 -5.86 6.68 5.16
C ALA A 60 -4.39 6.88 5.54
N GLU A 61 -4.07 7.80 6.45
CA GLU A 61 -2.69 8.05 6.92
C GLU A 61 -2.11 6.94 7.80
N SER A 62 -2.96 6.23 8.56
CA SER A 62 -2.51 5.10 9.40
C SER A 62 -2.32 3.80 8.61
N LYS A 63 -2.58 3.80 7.30
CA LYS A 63 -2.08 2.75 6.41
C LYS A 63 -0.63 3.06 6.07
N THR A 64 0.27 2.66 6.97
CA THR A 64 1.56 2.12 6.54
C THR A 64 1.30 0.81 5.79
N GLY A 65 0.59 0.90 4.66
CA GLY A 65 0.38 -0.20 3.74
C GLY A 65 1.64 -0.32 2.91
N PHE A 66 2.19 -1.53 2.84
CA PHE A 66 3.22 -1.83 1.86
C PHE A 66 2.71 -1.40 0.49
N VAL A 67 3.32 -0.36 -0.08
CA VAL A 67 3.06 0.03 -1.47
C VAL A 67 3.75 -1.03 -2.32
N ARG A 68 2.96 -1.82 -3.03
CA ARG A 68 3.48 -2.75 -4.04
C ARG A 68 4.18 -1.90 -5.09
N VAL A 69 5.52 -1.95 -5.11
CA VAL A 69 6.31 -1.37 -6.19
C VAL A 69 5.99 -2.19 -7.44
N ILE A 70 5.08 -1.66 -8.25
CA ILE A 70 4.92 -2.12 -9.62
C ILE A 70 6.16 -1.57 -10.33
N ALA A 71 7.17 -2.42 -10.54
CA ALA A 71 8.29 -2.07 -11.40
C ALA A 71 7.71 -1.54 -12.73
N PRO A 72 8.30 -0.48 -13.33
CA PRO A 72 7.81 0.04 -14.59
C PRO A 72 7.63 -1.13 -15.54
N SER A 73 6.42 -1.26 -16.10
CA SER A 73 6.09 -2.30 -17.05
C SER A 73 7.12 -2.25 -18.17
N ARG A 74 8.09 -3.16 -18.12
CA ARG A 74 9.08 -3.33 -19.17
C ARG A 74 8.27 -3.73 -20.40
N PRO A 75 8.46 -3.07 -21.56
CA PRO A 75 7.67 -3.37 -22.74
C PRO A 75 7.73 -4.88 -23.03
N LEU A 76 6.55 -5.43 -23.34
CA LEU A 76 6.21 -6.83 -23.38
C LEU A 76 7.36 -7.69 -23.93
N ALA A 77 8.01 -8.43 -23.04
CA ALA A 77 8.84 -9.54 -23.45
C ALA A 77 7.91 -10.66 -23.90
N MET A 78 7.98 -11.05 -25.17
CA MET A 78 7.19 -12.18 -25.65
C MET A 78 7.87 -13.46 -25.15
N SER A 79 7.10 -14.34 -24.50
CA SER A 79 7.59 -15.62 -24.00
C SER A 79 6.89 -16.74 -24.75
N LEU A 80 7.67 -17.66 -25.34
CA LEU A 80 7.16 -18.89 -25.95
C LEU A 80 7.58 -20.09 -25.10
N VAL A 81 6.63 -20.98 -24.82
CA VAL A 81 6.87 -22.24 -24.10
C VAL A 81 6.69 -23.39 -25.08
N LEU A 82 7.71 -24.23 -25.21
CA LEU A 82 7.72 -25.38 -26.11
C LEU A 82 7.20 -26.64 -25.40
N PRO A 83 6.70 -27.66 -26.15
CA PRO A 83 6.19 -28.90 -25.56
C PRO A 83 7.22 -29.70 -24.75
N ASN A 84 8.51 -29.49 -25.00
CA ASN A 84 9.62 -30.08 -24.24
C ASN A 84 9.94 -29.34 -22.92
N GLY A 85 9.15 -28.31 -22.57
CA GLY A 85 9.33 -27.50 -21.36
C GLY A 85 10.34 -26.37 -21.49
N VAL A 86 11.00 -26.21 -22.64
CA VAL A 86 11.92 -25.10 -22.89
C VAL A 86 11.13 -23.79 -23.03
N ARG A 87 11.57 -22.76 -22.33
CA ARG A 87 11.05 -21.39 -22.45
C ARG A 87 12.05 -20.51 -23.17
N LEU A 88 11.56 -19.73 -24.11
CA LEU A 88 12.33 -18.72 -24.82
C LEU A 88 11.68 -17.36 -24.57
N GLU A 89 12.50 -16.38 -24.18
CA GLU A 89 12.07 -15.01 -23.86
C GLU A 89 12.84 -14.04 -24.75
N TRP A 90 12.12 -13.12 -25.40
CA TRP A 90 12.73 -12.10 -26.27
C TRP A 90 12.26 -10.70 -25.92
N HIS A 91 13.16 -9.75 -26.10
CA HIS A 91 12.93 -8.33 -25.95
C HIS A 91 13.15 -7.66 -27.31
N GLY A 92 12.10 -7.53 -28.13
CA GLY A 92 12.15 -6.93 -29.47
C GLY A 92 11.02 -7.42 -30.38
N GLU A 93 10.90 -6.82 -31.57
CA GLU A 93 10.00 -7.32 -32.60
C GLU A 93 10.58 -8.59 -33.24
N LEU A 94 9.79 -9.67 -33.23
CA LEU A 94 10.05 -10.84 -34.04
C LEU A 94 9.23 -10.71 -35.32
N GLY A 95 9.90 -10.78 -36.47
CA GLY A 95 9.22 -10.85 -37.75
C GLY A 95 8.44 -12.17 -37.90
N PRO A 96 7.37 -12.20 -38.71
CA PRO A 96 6.55 -13.40 -38.90
C PRO A 96 7.37 -14.62 -39.38
N GLU A 97 8.37 -14.41 -40.24
CA GLU A 97 9.25 -15.48 -40.73
C GLU A 97 10.12 -16.10 -39.62
N GLN A 98 10.58 -15.28 -38.68
CA GLN A 98 11.41 -15.74 -37.56
C GLN A 98 10.57 -16.55 -36.57
N LEU A 99 9.32 -16.13 -36.34
CA LEU A 99 8.39 -16.84 -35.48
C LEU A 99 7.99 -18.19 -36.09
N GLU A 100 7.73 -18.23 -37.40
CA GLU A 100 7.42 -19.46 -38.13
C GLU A 100 8.60 -20.45 -38.11
N ALA A 101 9.81 -19.98 -38.40
CA ALA A 101 11.03 -20.80 -38.34
C ALA A 101 11.26 -21.36 -36.93
N LEU A 102 10.97 -20.57 -35.90
CA LEU A 102 11.14 -20.98 -34.51
C LEU A 102 10.12 -22.06 -34.11
N VAL A 103 8.84 -21.89 -34.48
CA VAL A 103 7.79 -22.90 -34.22
C VAL A 103 8.10 -24.20 -34.97
N LEU A 104 8.51 -24.12 -36.23
CA LEU A 104 8.92 -25.30 -37.03
C LEU A 104 10.13 -26.01 -36.41
N THR A 105 11.14 -25.26 -35.98
CA THR A 105 12.33 -25.84 -35.34
C THR A 105 11.96 -26.50 -34.01
N ALA A 106 11.14 -25.83 -33.21
CA ALA A 106 10.66 -26.37 -31.95
C ALA A 106 9.83 -27.64 -32.10
N SER A 107 9.00 -27.75 -33.14
CA SER A 107 8.24 -28.97 -33.43
C SER A 107 9.11 -30.18 -33.78
N ARG A 108 10.38 -29.97 -34.15
CA ARG A 108 11.34 -31.04 -34.47
C ARG A 108 12.16 -31.50 -33.27
N LEU A 109 12.06 -30.82 -32.13
CA LEU A 109 12.75 -31.16 -30.87
C LEU A 109 11.95 -32.18 -30.02
N GLN A 110 11.15 -33.03 -30.67
CA GLN A 110 10.44 -34.15 -30.02
C GLN A 110 11.39 -35.30 -29.69
#